data_AF-A0A132UBF3-F1
#
_entry.id   AF-A0A132UBF3-F1
#
_cell.length_a   1.000
_cell.length_b   1.000
_cell.length_c   1.000
_cell.angle_alpha   90.00
_cell.angle_beta   90.00
_cell.angle_gamma   90.00
#
_symmetry.space_group_name_H-M   'P 1'
#
loop_
_entity.id
_entity.type
_entity.pdbx_description
1 polymer ?
#
loop_
_entity_poly.entity_id
_entity_poly.type
_entity_poly.pdbx_seq_one_letter_code
_entity_poly.pdbx_strand_id
1 'polypeptide(L)'
;MTIVPENMLNNLFENLVTQFVKENLESIMRAEIQEFMATEESGASNSRNGYYPRDLHTKYGNVEDLKVPRDRQARFQTQLFEPYQRRDGWLEEAVIQMYKSGMGTRDVARFIESMFGSHYSPTTVSNITATVLEDIHQWQKRPLQKRYSVIYLDGLYVKLKRGTVGGEVVYFAMGIDEEGHRQILGFYVGGQESANGWREVLKDLYDRGAQEVLLGVFDGLPGLDGAFRETYPKADVQHCVVHKIRSTFPKIRVQHKTEVIEDLKTIYTSADEDVARAAFDTVKAKWGKLYPKEMQSWEEQLATLLTFYKYPALIKEAIYTSNPIERMNKEIRKRLKPMNSLTNMDAAEKIIYLDVVEYNERFAERVIRGFGDLKVKKKLNEMFEARYPAQELQEK
;
A
#
# COMPACT_ATOMS: atom_id res chain seq x y z
N MET A 1 30.90 -40.90 -27.97
CA MET A 1 30.35 -39.94 -27.00
C MET A 1 29.13 -40.56 -26.38
N THR A 2 29.26 -41.09 -25.17
CA THR A 2 28.11 -41.53 -24.36
C THR A 2 27.34 -40.29 -23.93
N ILE A 3 26.19 -40.07 -24.54
CA ILE A 3 25.27 -39.00 -24.16
C ILE A 3 24.59 -39.48 -22.87
N VAL A 4 25.02 -38.94 -21.73
CA VAL A 4 24.35 -39.19 -20.46
C VAL A 4 22.98 -38.51 -20.54
N PRO A 5 21.87 -39.22 -20.29
CA PRO A 5 20.54 -38.60 -20.30
C PRO A 5 20.49 -37.48 -19.26
N GLU A 6 20.01 -36.30 -19.65
CA GLU A 6 19.89 -35.10 -18.78
C GLU A 6 19.24 -35.42 -17.42
N ASN A 7 18.25 -36.31 -17.42
CA ASN A 7 17.55 -36.77 -16.21
C ASN A 7 18.43 -37.58 -15.25
N MET A 8 19.45 -38.31 -15.73
CA MET A 8 20.36 -39.03 -14.84
C MET A 8 21.33 -38.10 -14.12
N LEU A 9 21.83 -37.07 -14.79
CA LEU A 9 22.74 -36.10 -14.17
C LEU A 9 22.01 -35.24 -13.12
N ASN A 10 20.77 -34.83 -13.42
CA ASN A 10 19.95 -34.08 -12.47
C ASN A 10 19.66 -34.90 -11.21
N ASN A 11 19.25 -36.16 -11.34
CA ASN A 11 19.03 -37.04 -10.19
C ASN A 11 20.31 -37.30 -9.38
N LEU A 12 21.46 -37.43 -10.05
CA LEU A 12 22.74 -37.66 -9.38
C LEU A 12 23.18 -36.42 -8.59
N PHE A 13 22.96 -35.23 -9.16
CA PHE A 13 23.26 -33.96 -8.52
C PHE A 13 22.33 -33.70 -7.32
N GLU A 14 21.02 -33.91 -7.48
CA GLU A 14 20.05 -33.78 -6.38
C GLU A 14 20.38 -34.72 -5.21
N ASN A 15 20.74 -35.98 -5.49
CA ASN A 15 21.16 -36.92 -4.45
C ASN A 15 22.46 -36.48 -3.75
N LEU A 16 23.42 -35.92 -4.50
CA LEU A 16 24.69 -35.48 -3.95
C LEU A 16 24.49 -34.25 -3.04
N VAL A 17 23.65 -33.30 -3.45
CA VAL A 17 23.33 -32.12 -2.66
C VAL A 17 22.53 -32.50 -1.42
N THR A 18 21.48 -33.33 -1.53
CA THR A 18 20.69 -33.75 -0.36
C THR A 18 21.52 -34.54 0.65
N GLN A 19 22.41 -35.43 0.18
CA GLN A 19 23.35 -36.16 1.04
C GLN A 19 24.35 -35.22 1.73
N PHE A 20 24.93 -34.27 0.99
CA PHE A 20 25.83 -33.27 1.57
C PHE A 20 25.13 -32.42 2.65
N VAL A 21 23.90 -31.98 2.38
CA VAL A 21 23.08 -31.24 3.35
C VAL A 21 22.79 -32.10 4.59
N LYS A 22 22.40 -33.36 4.41
CA LYS A 22 22.17 -34.32 5.50
C LYS A 22 23.40 -34.43 6.41
N GLU A 23 24.57 -34.66 5.82
CA GLU A 23 25.82 -34.85 6.55
C GLU A 23 26.22 -33.60 7.35
N ASN A 24 26.05 -32.41 6.79
CA ASN A 24 26.34 -31.16 7.49
C ASN A 24 25.35 -30.89 8.62
N LEU A 25 24.05 -31.11 8.41
CA LEU A 25 23.04 -30.97 9.47
C LEU A 25 23.32 -31.94 10.63
N GLU A 26 23.60 -33.21 10.34
CA GLU A 26 23.97 -34.18 11.39
C GLU A 26 25.27 -33.79 12.11
N SER A 27 26.25 -33.24 11.39
CA SER A 27 27.51 -32.78 11.98
C SER A 27 27.29 -31.62 12.96
N ILE A 28 26.51 -30.61 12.56
CA ILE A 28 26.18 -29.46 13.42
C ILE A 28 25.42 -29.94 14.66
N MET A 29 24.39 -30.78 14.52
CA MET A 29 23.63 -31.28 15.67
C MET A 29 24.48 -32.13 16.63
N ARG A 30 25.48 -32.88 16.12
CA ARG A 30 26.44 -33.60 16.96
C ARG A 30 27.32 -32.65 17.77
N ALA A 31 27.72 -31.52 17.19
CA ALA A 31 28.45 -30.49 17.90
C ALA A 31 27.57 -29.80 18.96
N GLU A 32 26.32 -29.47 18.62
CA GLU A 32 25.37 -28.85 19.56
C GLU A 32 25.10 -29.74 20.78
N ILE A 33 24.82 -31.03 20.59
CA ILE A 33 24.61 -31.93 21.74
C ILE A 33 25.90 -32.16 22.52
N GLN A 34 27.07 -32.02 21.91
CA GLN A 34 28.34 -32.09 22.62
C GLN A 34 28.53 -30.89 23.55
N GLU A 35 28.27 -29.69 23.05
CA GLU A 35 28.34 -28.49 23.85
C GLU A 35 27.29 -28.49 24.97
N PHE A 36 26.04 -28.88 24.66
CA PHE A 36 24.97 -29.01 25.64
C PHE A 36 25.33 -29.96 26.78
N MET A 37 25.93 -31.12 26.47
CA MET A 37 26.34 -32.09 27.49
C MET A 37 27.57 -31.63 28.29
N ALA A 38 28.39 -30.73 27.74
CA ALA A 38 29.55 -30.17 28.44
C ALA A 38 29.16 -29.01 29.37
N THR A 39 28.05 -28.32 29.08
CA THR A 39 27.52 -27.20 29.88
C THR A 39 26.51 -27.63 30.95
N GLU A 40 25.92 -28.83 30.89
CA GLU A 40 25.16 -29.36 32.03
C GLU A 40 26.08 -29.61 33.24
N GLU A 41 25.71 -29.08 34.41
CA GLU A 41 26.48 -29.17 35.65
C GLU A 41 26.90 -30.60 36.00
N SER A 42 28.13 -30.74 36.49
CA SER A 42 28.70 -32.00 37.02
C SER A 42 27.86 -32.52 38.20
N GLY A 43 26.84 -33.34 37.90
CA GLY A 43 25.87 -33.84 38.86
C GLY A 43 24.50 -34.18 38.26
N ALA A 44 24.17 -33.67 37.07
CA ALA A 44 22.97 -34.07 36.35
C ALA A 44 23.11 -35.50 35.80
N SER A 45 22.19 -36.41 36.17
CA SER A 45 22.11 -37.79 35.65
C SER A 45 21.56 -37.80 34.20
N ASN A 46 22.13 -37.00 33.32
CA ASN A 46 21.76 -36.97 31.91
C ASN A 46 22.86 -37.62 31.06
N SER A 47 22.45 -38.30 30.00
CA SER A 47 23.36 -39.00 29.10
C SER A 47 22.79 -38.98 27.69
N ARG A 48 23.65 -39.07 26.68
CA ARG A 48 23.18 -39.24 25.29
C ARG A 48 22.37 -40.54 25.17
N ASN A 49 21.29 -40.52 24.39
CA ASN A 49 20.39 -41.65 24.19
C ASN A 49 20.15 -41.94 22.70
N GLY A 50 21.25 -41.92 21.94
CA GLY A 50 21.25 -42.20 20.51
C GLY A 50 20.60 -41.10 19.67
N TYR A 51 19.94 -41.51 18.59
CA TYR A 51 19.31 -40.64 17.61
C TYR A 51 17.88 -41.10 17.35
N TYR A 52 17.02 -40.21 16.89
CA TYR A 52 15.76 -40.58 16.26
C TYR A 52 15.77 -40.15 14.79
N PRO A 53 15.15 -40.93 13.89
CA PRO A 53 15.06 -40.58 12.48
C PRO A 53 13.98 -39.52 12.27
N ARG A 54 14.20 -38.63 11.31
CA ARG A 54 13.25 -37.60 10.89
C ARG A 54 13.44 -37.30 9.40
N ASP A 55 12.35 -37.04 8.71
CA ASP A 55 12.40 -36.46 7.37
C ASP A 55 12.28 -34.93 7.46
N LEU A 56 13.13 -34.21 6.72
CA LEU A 56 13.16 -32.76 6.69
C LEU A 56 13.14 -32.26 5.24
N HIS A 57 12.09 -31.53 4.88
CA HIS A 57 12.03 -30.89 3.56
C HIS A 57 12.84 -29.60 3.58
N THR A 58 13.87 -29.52 2.73
CA THR A 58 14.77 -28.36 2.61
C THR A 58 14.67 -27.73 1.23
N LYS A 59 15.34 -26.59 1.02
CA LYS A 59 15.46 -25.96 -0.31
C LYS A 59 16.21 -26.76 -1.36
N TYR A 60 16.90 -27.79 -0.90
CA TYR A 60 17.73 -28.64 -1.73
C TYR A 60 17.12 -30.03 -1.96
N GLY A 61 15.91 -30.27 -1.47
CA GLY A 61 15.22 -31.55 -1.57
C GLY A 61 14.78 -32.12 -0.22
N ASN A 62 14.12 -33.27 -0.25
CA ASN A 62 13.72 -34.01 0.94
C ASN A 62 14.94 -34.73 1.54
N VAL A 63 15.31 -34.38 2.76
CA VAL A 63 16.36 -35.08 3.50
C VAL A 63 15.69 -36.20 4.30
N GLU A 64 15.79 -37.41 3.79
CA GLU A 64 15.23 -38.62 4.41
C GLU A 64 16.16 -39.18 5.51
N ASP A 65 15.56 -39.75 6.55
CA ASP A 65 16.29 -40.44 7.64
C ASP A 65 17.39 -39.56 8.28
N LEU A 66 17.10 -38.27 8.52
CA LEU A 66 17.98 -37.37 9.26
C LEU A 66 18.10 -37.85 10.70
N LYS A 67 19.33 -38.12 11.16
CA LYS A 67 19.58 -38.62 12.51
C LYS A 67 19.72 -37.48 13.50
N VAL A 68 18.63 -37.17 14.20
CA VAL A 68 18.60 -36.11 15.21
C VAL A 68 19.06 -36.67 16.57
N PRO A 69 20.14 -36.14 17.18
CA PRO A 69 20.62 -36.63 18.46
C PRO A 69 19.66 -36.27 19.59
N ARG A 70 19.62 -37.11 20.63
CA ARG A 70 18.79 -36.89 21.82
C ARG A 70 19.51 -37.28 23.09
N ASP A 71 19.14 -36.64 24.19
CA ASP A 71 19.54 -36.99 25.55
C ASP A 71 18.48 -37.89 26.23
N ARG A 72 18.85 -38.48 27.38
CA ARG A 72 17.99 -39.40 28.12
C ARG A 72 16.86 -38.69 28.85
N GLN A 73 17.07 -37.43 29.21
CA GLN A 73 16.07 -36.60 29.89
C GLN A 73 15.23 -35.75 28.94
N ALA A 74 15.44 -35.85 27.62
CA ALA A 74 14.73 -35.10 26.58
C ALA A 74 14.78 -33.57 26.77
N ARG A 75 15.92 -33.07 27.26
CA ARG A 75 16.19 -31.63 27.45
C ARG A 75 16.93 -30.98 26.29
N PHE A 76 17.61 -31.77 25.47
CA PHE A 76 18.33 -31.25 24.30
C PHE A 76 17.36 -30.89 23.17
N GLN A 77 17.43 -29.65 22.70
CA GLN A 77 16.75 -29.18 21.49
C GLN A 77 17.80 -28.57 20.56
N THR A 78 17.84 -29.03 19.31
CA THR A 78 18.70 -28.42 18.28
C THR A 78 18.22 -27.03 17.91
N GLN A 79 19.14 -26.13 17.58
CA GLN A 79 18.81 -24.78 17.14
C GLN A 79 18.49 -24.71 15.64
N LEU A 80 18.76 -25.78 14.90
CA LEU A 80 18.54 -25.81 13.44
C LEU A 80 17.06 -25.82 13.04
N PHE A 81 16.18 -26.32 13.89
CA PHE A 81 14.74 -26.38 13.63
C PHE A 81 13.94 -26.60 14.91
N GLU A 82 12.68 -26.15 14.91
CA GLU A 82 11.76 -26.36 16.02
C GLU A 82 11.26 -27.82 16.12
N PRO A 83 10.83 -28.26 17.32
CA PRO A 83 10.11 -29.51 17.50
C PRO A 83 8.94 -29.60 16.51
N TYR A 84 8.80 -30.74 15.84
CA TYR A 84 7.76 -31.01 14.83
C TYR A 84 7.84 -30.20 13.51
N GLN A 85 8.80 -29.29 13.32
CA GLN A 85 8.96 -28.50 12.08
C GLN A 85 9.38 -29.34 10.86
N ARG A 86 8.45 -29.81 10.03
CA ARG A 86 8.80 -30.70 8.90
C ARG A 86 9.46 -30.02 7.70
N ARG A 87 9.55 -28.69 7.67
CA ARG A 87 9.96 -27.90 6.50
C ARG A 87 10.88 -26.74 6.89
N ASP A 88 11.92 -26.53 6.10
CA ASP A 88 12.77 -25.34 6.13
C ASP A 88 11.96 -24.13 5.60
N GLY A 89 11.91 -23.03 6.36
CA GLY A 89 10.94 -21.92 6.20
C GLY A 89 11.09 -21.07 4.93
N TRP A 90 12.04 -21.42 4.06
CA TRP A 90 12.36 -20.67 2.84
C TRP A 90 11.23 -20.70 1.81
N LEU A 91 10.42 -21.78 1.76
CA LEU A 91 9.27 -21.85 0.85
C LEU A 91 8.18 -20.89 1.30
N GLU A 92 7.98 -20.77 2.60
CA GLU A 92 7.05 -19.82 3.21
C GLU A 92 7.48 -18.39 2.90
N GLU A 93 8.77 -18.07 3.03
CA GLU A 93 9.31 -16.77 2.61
C GLU A 93 9.12 -16.52 1.12
N ALA A 94 9.41 -17.51 0.27
CA ALA A 94 9.20 -17.40 -1.18
C ALA A 94 7.72 -17.21 -1.52
N VAL A 95 6.82 -17.92 -0.83
CA VAL A 95 5.36 -17.76 -0.97
C VAL A 95 4.93 -16.36 -0.53
N ILE A 96 5.45 -15.86 0.58
CA ILE A 96 5.19 -14.49 1.05
C ILE A 96 5.69 -13.48 0.01
N GLN A 97 6.90 -13.68 -0.55
CA GLN A 97 7.45 -12.79 -1.57
C GLN A 97 6.65 -12.83 -2.88
N MET A 98 6.28 -14.01 -3.38
CA MET A 98 5.44 -14.14 -4.57
C MET A 98 4.07 -13.51 -4.38
N TYR A 99 3.49 -13.68 -3.19
CA TYR A 99 2.25 -13.03 -2.82
C TYR A 99 2.45 -11.51 -2.80
N LYS A 100 3.51 -11.02 -2.13
CA LYS A 100 3.91 -9.60 -2.07
C LYS A 100 4.06 -9.00 -3.47
N SER A 101 4.65 -9.74 -4.40
CA SER A 101 4.91 -9.31 -5.78
C SER A 101 3.72 -9.34 -6.74
N GLY A 102 2.51 -9.72 -6.30
CA GLY A 102 1.37 -9.68 -7.22
C GLY A 102 0.49 -10.92 -7.27
N MET A 103 1.06 -12.08 -6.97
CA MET A 103 0.51 -13.35 -7.42
C MET A 103 -0.68 -13.78 -6.56
N GLY A 104 -1.77 -14.20 -7.21
CA GLY A 104 -2.91 -14.79 -6.51
C GLY A 104 -2.53 -16.11 -5.86
N THR A 105 -3.24 -16.52 -4.79
CA THR A 105 -2.92 -17.76 -4.05
C THR A 105 -2.91 -19.01 -4.93
N ARG A 106 -3.78 -19.07 -5.95
CA ARG A 106 -3.80 -20.14 -6.95
C ARG A 106 -2.59 -20.11 -7.90
N ASP A 107 -2.12 -18.93 -8.26
CA ASP A 107 -0.97 -18.78 -9.16
C ASP A 107 0.33 -19.07 -8.41
N VAL A 108 0.43 -18.67 -7.14
CA VAL A 108 1.52 -19.08 -6.25
C VAL A 108 1.52 -20.59 -6.07
N ALA A 109 0.38 -21.21 -5.76
CA ALA A 109 0.28 -22.66 -5.62
C ALA A 109 0.72 -23.37 -6.90
N ARG A 110 0.27 -22.91 -8.08
CA ARG A 110 0.65 -23.49 -9.37
C ARG A 110 2.13 -23.30 -9.70
N PHE A 111 2.71 -22.14 -9.35
CA PHE A 111 4.13 -21.87 -9.55
C PHE A 111 4.99 -22.78 -8.67
N ILE A 112 4.66 -22.87 -7.38
CA ILE A 112 5.34 -23.76 -6.44
C ILE A 112 5.20 -25.22 -6.87
N GLU A 113 4.01 -25.62 -7.34
CA GLU A 113 3.77 -26.95 -7.89
C GLU A 113 4.63 -27.23 -9.12
N SER A 114 4.79 -26.25 -10.02
CA SER A 114 5.62 -26.43 -11.22
C SER A 114 7.12 -26.52 -10.94
N MET A 115 7.60 -25.84 -9.89
CA MET A 115 9.02 -25.79 -9.54
C MET A 115 9.45 -26.90 -8.59
N PHE A 116 8.56 -27.31 -7.68
CA PHE A 116 8.89 -28.21 -6.57
C PHE A 116 7.97 -29.44 -6.50
N GLY A 117 6.94 -29.56 -7.33
CA GLY A 117 5.92 -30.61 -7.22
C GLY A 117 4.82 -30.27 -6.19
N SER A 118 3.91 -31.20 -5.92
CA SER A 118 2.68 -30.98 -5.12
C SER A 118 2.93 -30.72 -3.61
N HIS A 119 3.41 -29.53 -3.28
CA HIS A 119 3.80 -29.15 -1.92
C HIS A 119 2.81 -28.22 -1.20
N TYR A 120 2.02 -27.44 -1.96
CA TYR A 120 1.15 -26.40 -1.39
C TYR A 120 -0.20 -26.32 -2.08
N SER A 121 -1.27 -26.43 -1.29
CA SER A 121 -2.63 -26.10 -1.73
C SER A 121 -2.85 -24.57 -1.67
N PRO A 122 -3.82 -24.01 -2.41
CA PRO A 122 -4.21 -22.61 -2.25
C PRO A 122 -4.58 -22.24 -0.81
N THR A 123 -5.12 -23.18 -0.04
CA THR A 123 -5.41 -23.02 1.39
C THR A 123 -4.14 -22.88 2.22
N THR A 124 -3.12 -23.70 1.93
CA THR A 124 -1.82 -23.61 2.61
C THR A 124 -1.15 -22.26 2.34
N VAL A 125 -1.19 -21.78 1.09
CA VAL A 125 -0.70 -20.43 0.72
C VAL A 125 -1.47 -19.33 1.45
N SER A 126 -2.80 -19.48 1.59
CA SER A 126 -3.62 -18.53 2.35
C SER A 126 -3.23 -18.47 3.83
N ASN A 127 -2.87 -19.61 4.44
CA ASN A 127 -2.44 -19.68 5.84
C ASN A 127 -1.06 -19.07 6.02
N ILE A 128 -0.12 -19.34 5.10
CA ILE A 128 1.23 -18.73 5.13
C ILE A 128 1.14 -17.21 5.03
N THR A 129 0.27 -16.71 4.15
CA THR A 129 0.06 -15.26 3.96
C THR A 129 -0.82 -14.63 5.04
N ALA A 130 -1.15 -15.34 6.13
CA ALA A 130 -1.84 -14.74 7.27
C ALA A 130 -0.93 -13.76 8.04
N THR A 131 0.39 -13.99 8.04
CA THR A 131 1.38 -13.06 8.61
C THR A 131 1.31 -11.67 7.98
N VAL A 132 0.94 -11.59 6.70
CA VAL A 132 0.72 -10.32 5.98
C VAL A 132 -0.38 -9.48 6.63
N LEU A 133 -1.38 -10.07 7.28
CA LEU A 133 -2.40 -9.29 7.99
C LEU A 133 -1.83 -8.53 9.19
N GLU A 134 -0.87 -9.12 9.90
CA GLU A 134 -0.21 -8.41 10.99
C GLU A 134 0.62 -7.25 10.44
N ASP A 135 1.37 -7.46 9.34
CA ASP A 135 2.09 -6.39 8.64
C ASP A 135 1.14 -5.24 8.24
N ILE A 136 -0.06 -5.56 7.74
CA ILE A 136 -1.10 -4.57 7.40
C ILE A 136 -1.51 -3.77 8.63
N HIS A 137 -1.82 -4.42 9.74
CA HIS A 137 -2.23 -3.75 10.97
C HIS A 137 -1.14 -2.83 11.52
N GLN A 138 0.11 -3.29 11.50
CA GLN A 138 1.26 -2.49 11.91
C GLN A 138 1.45 -1.28 10.97
N TRP A 139 1.36 -1.50 9.66
CA TRP A 139 1.45 -0.43 8.68
C TRP A 139 0.31 0.60 8.82
N GLN A 140 -0.91 0.16 9.08
CA GLN A 140 -2.07 1.04 9.30
C GLN A 140 -1.94 1.85 10.59
N LYS A 141 -1.26 1.34 11.63
CA LYS A 141 -1.03 2.05 12.89
C LYS A 141 0.26 2.87 12.94
N ARG A 142 1.11 2.78 11.90
CA ARG A 142 2.43 3.44 11.91
C ARG A 142 2.28 4.95 12.12
N PRO A 143 3.20 5.58 12.88
CA PRO A 143 3.21 7.03 13.05
C PRO A 143 3.43 7.71 11.70
N LEU A 144 2.76 8.84 11.51
CA LEU A 144 2.89 9.71 10.36
C LEU A 144 3.73 10.93 10.73
N GLN A 145 4.37 11.55 9.73
CA GLN A 145 5.00 12.85 9.91
C GLN A 145 3.99 13.91 10.33
N LYS A 146 4.48 14.97 10.99
CA LYS A 146 3.64 16.04 11.50
C LYS A 146 3.05 16.93 10.40
N ARG A 147 3.88 17.28 9.41
CA ARG A 147 3.59 18.27 8.37
C ARG A 147 3.34 17.62 7.01
N TYR A 148 2.23 17.99 6.37
CA TYR A 148 1.93 17.62 4.98
C TYR A 148 1.54 18.84 4.16
N SER A 149 2.28 19.08 3.08
CA SER A 149 2.00 20.16 2.14
C SER A 149 0.67 19.93 1.45
N VAL A 150 0.36 18.66 1.11
CA VAL A 150 -0.89 18.28 0.44
C VAL A 150 -1.36 16.92 0.93
N ILE A 151 -2.65 16.77 1.19
CA ILE A 151 -3.33 15.47 1.36
C ILE A 151 -4.36 15.29 0.24
N TYR A 152 -4.21 14.24 -0.56
CA TYR A 152 -5.20 13.82 -1.54
C TYR A 152 -6.10 12.74 -0.96
N LEU A 153 -7.40 12.82 -1.24
CA LEU A 153 -8.38 11.81 -0.87
C LEU A 153 -9.10 11.32 -2.12
N ASP A 154 -9.24 10.01 -2.26
CA ASP A 154 -9.99 9.40 -3.36
C ASP A 154 -10.58 8.04 -2.96
N GLY A 155 -11.72 7.69 -3.56
CA GLY A 155 -12.45 6.45 -3.30
C GLY A 155 -12.39 5.49 -4.50
N LEU A 156 -12.07 4.22 -4.24
CA LEU A 156 -12.10 3.17 -5.26
C LEU A 156 -13.15 2.12 -4.93
N TYR A 157 -14.15 1.98 -5.79
CA TYR A 157 -15.11 0.87 -5.67
C TYR A 157 -14.50 -0.46 -6.15
N VAL A 158 -14.51 -1.46 -5.27
CA VAL A 158 -14.08 -2.85 -5.53
C VAL A 158 -15.26 -3.82 -5.37
N LYS A 159 -15.23 -4.95 -6.08
CA LYS A 159 -16.26 -5.98 -5.97
C LYS A 159 -15.90 -6.99 -4.89
N LEU A 160 -16.73 -7.12 -3.88
CA LEU A 160 -16.53 -8.00 -2.72
C LEU A 160 -17.72 -8.96 -2.57
N LYS A 161 -17.45 -10.21 -2.16
CA LYS A 161 -18.46 -11.24 -1.91
C LYS A 161 -18.78 -11.32 -0.42
N ARG A 162 -19.97 -10.87 -0.01
CA ARG A 162 -20.53 -11.01 1.35
C ARG A 162 -21.87 -11.75 1.27
N GLY A 163 -21.82 -13.03 0.93
CA GLY A 163 -23.00 -13.80 0.49
C GLY A 163 -23.36 -13.49 -0.97
N THR A 164 -23.69 -12.23 -1.27
CA THR A 164 -23.83 -11.71 -2.65
C THR A 164 -22.62 -10.85 -3.04
N VAL A 165 -22.45 -10.61 -4.34
CA VAL A 165 -21.38 -9.72 -4.84
C VAL A 165 -21.88 -8.28 -4.84
N GLY A 166 -21.23 -7.43 -4.04
CA GLY A 166 -21.54 -6.01 -3.91
C GLY A 166 -20.33 -5.13 -4.22
N GLY A 167 -20.58 -3.86 -4.56
CA GLY A 167 -19.54 -2.84 -4.65
C GLY A 167 -19.29 -2.24 -3.26
N GLU A 168 -18.03 -2.24 -2.85
CA GLU A 168 -17.57 -1.68 -1.58
C GLU A 168 -16.53 -0.59 -1.88
N VAL A 169 -16.57 0.51 -1.14
CA VAL A 169 -15.58 1.57 -1.30
C VAL A 169 -14.28 1.21 -0.57
N VAL A 170 -13.17 1.55 -1.18
CA VAL A 170 -11.85 1.64 -0.54
C VAL A 170 -11.45 3.10 -0.53
N TYR A 171 -11.34 3.67 0.66
CA TYR A 171 -10.86 5.03 0.87
C TYR A 171 -9.34 5.03 0.80
N PHE A 172 -8.76 5.96 0.06
CA PHE A 172 -7.31 6.17 0.01
C PHE A 172 -6.96 7.60 0.42
N ALA A 173 -5.91 7.72 1.22
CA ALA A 173 -5.28 8.99 1.56
C ALA A 173 -3.82 8.99 1.13
N MET A 174 -3.42 9.99 0.33
CA MET A 174 -2.05 10.20 -0.12
C MET A 174 -1.52 11.54 0.37
N GLY A 175 -0.33 11.58 0.93
CA GLY A 175 0.32 12.80 1.39
C GLY A 175 1.48 13.20 0.49
N ILE A 176 1.75 14.50 0.41
CA ILE A 176 3.04 15.08 0.04
C ILE A 176 3.58 15.79 1.29
N ASP A 177 4.75 15.39 1.76
CA ASP A 177 5.41 15.98 2.93
C ASP A 177 6.01 17.37 2.64
N GLU A 178 6.76 17.94 3.58
CA GLU A 178 7.42 19.24 3.43
C GLU A 178 8.65 19.18 2.51
N GLU A 179 9.26 18.00 2.39
CA GLU A 179 10.38 17.73 1.50
C GLU A 179 9.95 17.51 0.04
N GLY A 180 8.66 17.21 -0.18
CA GLY A 180 8.05 17.00 -1.48
C GLY A 180 7.94 15.54 -1.92
N HIS A 181 8.17 14.58 -1.02
CA HIS A 181 7.96 13.15 -1.28
C HIS A 181 6.50 12.80 -1.12
N ARG A 182 6.00 11.94 -2.02
CA ARG A 182 4.63 11.47 -1.96
C ARG A 182 4.56 10.04 -1.44
N GLN A 183 3.53 9.76 -0.66
CA GLN A 183 3.25 8.42 -0.16
C GLN A 183 1.77 8.23 0.16
N ILE A 184 1.31 6.99 0.18
CA ILE A 184 0.01 6.62 0.72
C ILE A 184 0.10 6.56 2.23
N LEU A 185 -0.73 7.35 2.90
CA LEU A 185 -0.79 7.47 4.36
C LEU A 185 -1.67 6.37 4.97
N GLY A 186 -2.76 6.03 4.28
CA GLY A 186 -3.72 5.02 4.72
C GLY A 186 -4.64 4.56 3.61
N PHE A 187 -5.20 3.36 3.79
CA PHE A 187 -6.32 2.85 3.01
C PHE A 187 -7.30 2.15 3.95
N TYR A 188 -8.59 2.20 3.63
CA TYR A 188 -9.67 1.72 4.50
C TYR A 188 -10.75 1.06 3.65
N VAL A 189 -11.08 -0.19 3.94
CA VAL A 189 -12.06 -0.96 3.15
C VAL A 189 -13.40 -0.95 3.88
N GLY A 190 -14.47 -0.50 3.22
CA GLY A 190 -15.82 -0.83 3.66
C GLY A 190 -16.92 0.19 3.37
N GLY A 191 -18.13 -0.36 3.19
CA GLY A 191 -19.40 0.34 3.13
C GLY A 191 -19.66 1.04 1.81
N GLN A 192 -20.46 2.10 1.91
CA GLN A 192 -20.65 3.09 0.86
C GLN A 192 -19.91 4.37 1.22
N GLU A 193 -19.45 5.08 0.19
CA GLU A 193 -18.77 6.35 0.36
C GLU A 193 -19.68 7.36 1.07
N SER A 194 -19.26 7.80 2.25
CA SER A 194 -20.04 8.69 3.10
C SER A 194 -19.17 9.70 3.83
N ALA A 195 -19.76 10.84 4.22
CA ALA A 195 -19.08 11.85 5.03
C ALA A 195 -18.59 11.29 6.37
N ASN A 196 -19.31 10.34 6.98
CA ASN A 196 -18.88 9.69 8.22
C ASN A 196 -17.65 8.80 8.01
N GLY A 197 -17.62 8.01 6.93
CA GLY A 197 -16.45 7.22 6.58
C GLY A 197 -15.21 8.10 6.40
N TRP A 198 -15.35 9.22 5.70
CA TRP A 198 -14.25 10.18 5.56
C TRP A 198 -13.83 10.84 6.88
N ARG A 199 -14.75 11.13 7.81
CA ARG A 199 -14.38 11.62 9.15
C ARG A 199 -13.52 10.61 9.92
N GLU A 200 -13.88 9.33 9.87
CA GLU A 200 -13.10 8.27 10.52
C GLU A 200 -11.70 8.17 9.93
N VAL A 201 -11.59 8.18 8.60
CA VAL A 201 -10.30 8.20 7.88
C VAL A 201 -9.45 9.39 8.30
N LEU A 202 -10.02 10.59 8.26
CA LEU A 202 -9.27 11.82 8.56
C LEU A 202 -8.83 11.86 10.02
N LYS A 203 -9.68 11.41 10.94
CA LYS A 203 -9.37 11.31 12.36
C LYS A 203 -8.22 10.33 12.61
N ASP A 204 -8.24 9.15 11.98
CA ASP A 204 -7.13 8.19 12.10
C ASP A 204 -5.79 8.78 11.63
N LEU A 205 -5.78 9.49 10.49
CA LEU A 205 -4.57 10.16 10.00
C LEU A 205 -4.06 11.21 11.00
N TYR A 206 -4.97 11.99 11.58
CA TYR A 206 -4.64 13.01 12.58
C TYR A 206 -4.06 12.39 13.86
N ASP A 207 -4.72 11.35 14.39
CA ASP A 207 -4.31 10.64 15.60
C ASP A 207 -2.95 9.95 15.43
N ARG A 208 -2.61 9.53 14.21
CA ARG A 208 -1.30 8.96 13.84
C ARG A 208 -0.19 9.99 13.66
N GLY A 209 -0.51 11.29 13.64
CA GLY A 209 0.47 12.38 13.68
C GLY A 209 0.37 13.38 12.54
N ALA A 210 -0.40 13.14 11.47
CA ALA A 210 -0.58 14.09 10.38
C ALA A 210 -1.44 15.27 10.86
N GLN A 211 -0.86 16.25 11.55
CA GLN A 211 -1.61 17.28 12.28
C GLN A 211 -1.57 18.65 11.62
N GLU A 212 -0.50 18.95 10.89
CA GLU A 212 -0.27 20.23 10.23
C GLU A 212 -0.39 20.04 8.71
N VAL A 213 -1.52 20.45 8.15
CA VAL A 213 -1.83 20.27 6.73
C VAL A 213 -2.06 21.63 6.07
N LEU A 214 -1.44 21.89 4.91
CA LEU A 214 -1.71 23.13 4.17
C LEU A 214 -2.92 22.98 3.24
N LEU A 215 -3.00 21.89 2.48
CA LEU A 215 -4.01 21.73 1.42
C LEU A 215 -4.62 20.31 1.39
N GLY A 216 -5.94 20.21 1.39
CA GLY A 216 -6.67 19.00 1.00
C GLY A 216 -7.08 19.04 -0.46
N VAL A 217 -6.82 17.99 -1.24
CA VAL A 217 -7.20 17.89 -2.66
C VAL A 217 -8.08 16.66 -2.89
N PHE A 218 -9.35 16.86 -3.24
CA PHE A 218 -10.29 15.74 -3.44
C PHE A 218 -11.46 16.14 -4.35
N ASP A 219 -12.32 15.19 -4.69
CA ASP A 219 -13.57 15.50 -5.39
C ASP A 219 -14.57 16.20 -4.46
N GLY A 220 -15.44 17.04 -5.02
CA GLY A 220 -16.44 17.83 -4.28
C GLY A 220 -17.62 16.99 -3.79
N LEU A 221 -17.34 15.89 -3.08
CA LEU A 221 -18.35 15.01 -2.50
C LEU A 221 -19.13 15.69 -1.37
N PRO A 222 -20.46 15.51 -1.29
CA PRO A 222 -21.25 16.09 -0.22
C PRO A 222 -20.74 15.71 1.17
N GLY A 223 -20.43 16.71 1.98
CA GLY A 223 -20.00 16.55 3.37
C GLY A 223 -18.51 16.26 3.58
N LEU A 224 -17.74 15.92 2.53
CA LEU A 224 -16.28 15.71 2.65
C LEU A 224 -15.55 17.00 3.02
N ASP A 225 -15.96 18.12 2.42
CA ASP A 225 -15.51 19.47 2.76
C ASP A 225 -15.64 19.81 4.24
N GLY A 226 -16.76 19.41 4.85
CA GLY A 226 -17.02 19.62 6.27
C GLY A 226 -16.14 18.74 7.12
N ALA A 227 -16.08 17.44 6.81
CA ALA A 227 -15.24 16.47 7.51
C ALA A 227 -13.75 16.85 7.49
N PHE A 228 -13.26 17.33 6.35
CA PHE A 228 -11.87 17.77 6.20
C PHE A 228 -11.58 19.02 7.03
N ARG A 229 -12.42 20.05 6.95
CA ARG A 229 -12.24 21.29 7.74
C ARG A 229 -12.44 21.07 9.24
N GLU A 230 -13.25 20.10 9.64
CA GLU A 230 -13.42 19.70 11.04
C GLU A 230 -12.12 19.12 11.61
N THR A 231 -11.42 18.30 10.83
CA THR A 231 -10.14 17.69 11.24
C THR A 231 -8.96 18.66 11.08
N TYR A 232 -8.95 19.41 9.98
CA TYR A 232 -7.87 20.32 9.59
C TYR A 232 -8.40 21.75 9.39
N PRO A 233 -8.78 22.47 10.47
CA PRO A 233 -9.45 23.77 10.37
C PRO A 233 -8.59 24.88 9.75
N LYS A 234 -7.27 24.71 9.74
CA LYS A 234 -6.30 25.66 9.17
C LYS A 234 -5.86 25.30 7.76
N ALA A 235 -6.29 24.16 7.23
CA ALA A 235 -5.99 23.74 5.87
C ALA A 235 -6.96 24.37 4.87
N ASP A 236 -6.48 24.67 3.67
CA ASP A 236 -7.35 24.99 2.55
C ASP A 236 -7.92 23.71 1.93
N VAL A 237 -9.01 23.85 1.17
CA VAL A 237 -9.63 22.77 0.40
C VAL A 237 -9.61 23.13 -1.08
N GLN A 238 -9.04 22.23 -1.88
CA GLN A 238 -9.04 22.29 -3.33
C GLN A 238 -9.90 21.16 -3.90
N HIS A 239 -10.90 21.51 -4.71
CA HIS A 239 -11.63 20.51 -5.49
C HIS A 239 -10.89 20.17 -6.77
N CYS A 240 -10.84 18.88 -7.12
CA CYS A 240 -10.18 18.47 -8.36
C CYS A 240 -10.90 19.05 -9.58
N VAL A 241 -10.21 19.92 -10.34
CA VAL A 241 -10.76 20.56 -11.54
C VAL A 241 -11.07 19.51 -12.62
N VAL A 242 -10.27 18.45 -12.72
CA VAL A 242 -10.49 17.36 -13.68
C VAL A 242 -11.76 16.58 -13.33
N HIS A 243 -12.02 16.29 -12.05
CA HIS A 243 -13.28 15.68 -11.63
C HIS A 243 -14.46 16.57 -11.93
N LYS A 244 -14.34 17.87 -11.66
CA LYS A 244 -15.39 18.85 -12.01
C LYS A 244 -15.72 18.82 -13.50
N ILE A 245 -14.72 18.89 -14.38
CA ILE A 245 -14.89 18.81 -15.84
C ILE A 245 -15.55 17.48 -16.25
N ARG A 246 -15.05 16.35 -15.72
CA ARG A 246 -15.62 15.02 -16.00
C ARG A 246 -17.08 14.90 -15.54
N SER A 247 -17.46 15.55 -14.43
CA SER A 247 -18.84 15.57 -13.93
C SER A 247 -19.77 16.45 -14.79
N THR A 248 -19.22 17.50 -15.42
CA THR A 248 -19.96 18.40 -16.32
C THR A 248 -20.14 17.76 -17.70
N PHE A 249 -19.14 17.05 -18.20
CA PHE A 249 -19.08 16.59 -19.60
C PHE A 249 -20.29 15.75 -20.07
N PRO A 250 -20.86 14.81 -19.28
CA PRO A 250 -22.04 14.04 -19.70
C PRO A 250 -23.31 14.89 -19.83
N LYS A 251 -23.37 16.06 -19.17
CA LYS A 251 -24.53 16.96 -19.12
C LYS A 251 -24.55 17.95 -20.30
N ILE A 252 -23.46 18.04 -21.04
CA ILE A 252 -23.31 18.91 -22.20
C ILE A 252 -23.67 18.15 -23.47
N ARG A 253 -24.37 18.82 -24.40
CA ARG A 253 -24.76 18.27 -25.70
C ARG A 253 -23.50 17.99 -26.52
N VAL A 254 -23.48 16.87 -27.26
CA VAL A 254 -22.29 16.39 -28.00
C VAL A 254 -21.65 17.47 -28.87
N GLN A 255 -22.45 18.25 -29.60
CA GLN A 255 -22.00 19.33 -30.48
C GLN A 255 -21.25 20.49 -29.76
N HIS A 256 -21.49 20.71 -28.47
CA HIS A 256 -20.84 21.80 -27.72
C HIS A 256 -19.67 21.31 -26.84
N LYS A 257 -19.46 20.00 -26.74
CA LYS A 257 -18.53 19.41 -25.76
C LYS A 257 -17.10 19.92 -25.90
N THR A 258 -16.59 20.00 -27.12
CA THR A 258 -15.22 20.46 -27.39
C THR A 258 -15.05 21.91 -26.97
N GLU A 259 -15.94 22.79 -27.44
CA GLU A 259 -15.89 24.22 -27.18
C GLU A 259 -16.07 24.55 -25.69
N VAL A 260 -17.01 23.90 -25.00
CA VAL A 260 -17.21 24.06 -23.55
C VAL A 260 -15.95 23.65 -22.77
N ILE A 261 -15.26 22.57 -23.16
CA ILE A 261 -14.02 22.17 -22.49
C ILE A 261 -12.91 23.21 -22.72
N GLU A 262 -12.75 23.69 -23.96
CA GLU A 262 -11.74 24.69 -24.28
C GLU A 262 -11.97 25.99 -23.50
N ASP A 263 -13.22 26.44 -23.40
CA ASP A 263 -13.60 27.60 -22.59
C ASP A 263 -13.34 27.34 -21.09
N LEU A 264 -13.76 26.20 -20.55
CA LEU A 264 -13.51 25.85 -19.13
C LEU A 264 -12.01 25.72 -18.83
N LYS A 265 -11.19 25.34 -19.82
CA LYS A 265 -9.74 25.24 -19.68
C LYS A 265 -9.11 26.58 -19.35
N THR A 266 -9.62 27.67 -19.92
CA THR A 266 -9.11 29.03 -19.70
C THR A 266 -9.13 29.41 -18.20
N ILE A 267 -10.09 28.88 -17.44
CA ILE A 267 -10.26 29.19 -16.01
C ILE A 267 -9.03 28.73 -15.23
N TYR A 268 -8.64 27.46 -15.35
CA TYR A 268 -7.55 26.90 -14.52
C TYR A 268 -6.16 27.03 -15.15
N THR A 269 -6.05 27.46 -16.41
CA THR A 269 -4.77 27.80 -17.06
C THR A 269 -4.44 29.29 -16.99
N SER A 270 -5.28 30.10 -16.32
CA SER A 270 -5.04 31.53 -16.13
C SER A 270 -3.80 31.82 -15.28
N ALA A 271 -3.24 33.03 -15.40
CA ALA A 271 -2.03 33.42 -14.68
C ALA A 271 -2.26 33.49 -13.15
N ASP A 272 -3.36 34.08 -12.74
CA ASP A 272 -3.77 34.33 -11.36
C ASP A 272 -5.28 34.10 -11.15
N GLU A 273 -5.72 34.21 -9.89
CA GLU A 273 -7.11 33.95 -9.48
C GLU A 273 -8.09 34.99 -10.06
N ASP A 274 -7.70 36.25 -10.18
CA ASP A 274 -8.58 37.32 -10.67
C ASP A 274 -8.87 37.14 -12.16
N VAL A 275 -7.84 36.80 -12.94
CA VAL A 275 -7.98 36.45 -14.36
C VAL A 275 -8.82 35.18 -14.51
N ALA A 276 -8.64 34.18 -13.65
CA ALA A 276 -9.44 32.95 -13.66
C ALA A 276 -10.94 33.22 -13.40
N ARG A 277 -11.26 34.15 -12.48
CA ARG A 277 -12.64 34.57 -12.20
C ARG A 277 -13.27 35.30 -13.38
N ALA A 278 -12.54 36.23 -13.98
CA ALA A 278 -13.01 36.93 -15.19
C ALA A 278 -13.21 35.97 -16.38
N ALA A 279 -12.33 34.96 -16.52
CA ALA A 279 -12.51 33.89 -17.49
C ALA A 279 -13.81 33.11 -17.23
N PHE A 280 -14.08 32.74 -15.96
CA PHE A 280 -15.34 32.08 -15.59
C PHE A 280 -16.58 32.94 -15.92
N ASP A 281 -16.55 34.24 -15.65
CA ASP A 281 -17.66 35.14 -16.01
C ASP A 281 -17.94 35.15 -17.51
N THR A 282 -16.88 35.10 -18.32
CA THR A 282 -16.98 34.99 -19.78
C THR A 282 -17.61 33.66 -20.20
N VAL A 283 -17.18 32.54 -19.61
CA VAL A 283 -17.76 31.20 -19.84
C VAL A 283 -19.24 31.18 -19.43
N LYS A 284 -19.56 31.75 -18.26
CA LYS A 284 -20.93 31.83 -17.72
C LYS A 284 -21.83 32.67 -18.62
N ALA A 285 -21.36 33.79 -19.15
CA ALA A 285 -22.12 34.62 -20.08
C ALA A 285 -22.44 33.87 -21.38
N LYS A 286 -21.47 33.10 -21.91
CA LYS A 286 -21.62 32.32 -23.15
C LYS A 286 -22.54 31.12 -22.97
N TRP A 287 -22.33 30.32 -21.94
CA TRP A 287 -22.99 29.02 -21.76
C TRP A 287 -24.15 29.02 -20.78
N GLY A 288 -24.29 30.05 -19.93
CA GLY A 288 -25.27 30.09 -18.84
C GLY A 288 -26.73 30.02 -19.29
N LYS A 289 -27.05 30.45 -20.52
CA LYS A 289 -28.40 30.27 -21.09
C LYS A 289 -28.70 28.83 -21.49
N LEU A 290 -27.70 28.11 -22.01
CA LEU A 290 -27.84 26.74 -22.50
C LEU A 290 -27.68 25.71 -21.38
N TYR A 291 -26.80 25.99 -20.42
CA TYR A 291 -26.38 25.11 -19.33
C TYR A 291 -26.41 25.83 -17.97
N PRO A 292 -27.57 26.38 -17.54
CA PRO A 292 -27.65 27.19 -16.33
C PRO A 292 -27.28 26.42 -15.06
N LYS A 293 -27.69 25.16 -14.96
CA LYS A 293 -27.42 24.31 -13.79
C LYS A 293 -25.93 23.98 -13.66
N GLU A 294 -25.27 23.75 -14.79
CA GLU A 294 -23.84 23.45 -14.84
C GLU A 294 -23.03 24.68 -14.45
N MET A 295 -23.35 25.86 -14.99
CA MET A 295 -22.67 27.10 -14.63
C MET A 295 -22.89 27.47 -13.17
N GLN A 296 -24.10 27.31 -12.64
CA GLN A 296 -24.38 27.50 -11.22
C GLN A 296 -23.54 26.54 -10.36
N SER A 297 -23.48 25.26 -10.73
CA SER A 297 -22.67 24.28 -10.01
C SER A 297 -21.18 24.62 -10.02
N TRP A 298 -20.65 25.22 -11.10
CA TRP A 298 -19.28 25.72 -11.14
C TRP A 298 -19.08 26.94 -10.26
N GLU A 299 -20.02 27.89 -10.29
CA GLU A 299 -19.99 29.11 -9.47
C GLU A 299 -19.96 28.79 -7.97
N GLU A 300 -20.80 27.86 -7.51
CA GLU A 300 -20.87 27.42 -6.12
C GLU A 300 -19.55 26.79 -5.62
N GLN A 301 -18.79 26.15 -6.51
CA GLN A 301 -17.51 25.50 -6.19
C GLN A 301 -16.29 26.32 -6.66
N LEU A 302 -16.48 27.51 -7.23
CA LEU A 302 -15.39 28.24 -7.89
C LEU A 302 -14.26 28.58 -6.90
N ALA A 303 -14.60 28.94 -5.67
CA ALA A 303 -13.62 29.29 -4.64
C ALA A 303 -12.71 28.10 -4.27
N THR A 304 -13.26 26.88 -4.17
CA THR A 304 -12.47 25.67 -3.90
C THR A 304 -11.77 25.14 -5.16
N LEU A 305 -12.30 25.41 -6.36
CA LEU A 305 -11.64 25.04 -7.61
C LEU A 305 -10.42 25.89 -7.94
N LEU A 306 -10.34 27.12 -7.42
CA LEU A 306 -9.24 28.07 -7.67
C LEU A 306 -8.24 28.18 -6.50
N THR A 307 -8.42 27.42 -5.43
CA THR A 307 -7.59 27.52 -4.22
C THR A 307 -6.09 27.30 -4.49
N PHE A 308 -5.75 26.49 -5.50
CA PHE A 308 -4.38 26.26 -5.94
C PHE A 308 -3.63 27.53 -6.37
N TYR A 309 -4.32 28.62 -6.71
CA TYR A 309 -3.68 29.90 -7.03
C TYR A 309 -3.00 30.57 -5.83
N LYS A 310 -3.39 30.23 -4.60
CA LYS A 310 -2.74 30.69 -3.37
C LYS A 310 -1.35 30.08 -3.15
N TYR A 311 -1.02 29.03 -3.90
CA TYR A 311 0.20 28.24 -3.76
C TYR A 311 1.22 28.60 -4.85
N PRO A 312 2.51 28.28 -4.67
CA PRO A 312 3.54 28.58 -5.66
C PRO A 312 3.22 28.06 -7.07
N ALA A 313 3.47 28.90 -8.08
CA ALA A 313 3.12 28.60 -9.48
C ALA A 313 3.70 27.27 -9.99
N LEU A 314 4.90 26.90 -9.52
CA LEU A 314 5.61 25.68 -9.94
C LEU A 314 4.92 24.38 -9.50
N ILE A 315 4.05 24.41 -8.48
CA ILE A 315 3.34 23.21 -8.00
C ILE A 315 1.89 23.15 -8.47
N LYS A 316 1.37 24.18 -9.16
CA LYS A 316 -0.03 24.25 -9.61
C LYS A 316 -0.46 22.99 -10.35
N GLU A 317 0.37 22.50 -11.28
CA GLU A 317 0.11 21.28 -12.06
C GLU A 317 -0.10 20.02 -11.21
N ALA A 318 0.55 19.96 -10.04
CA ALA A 318 0.42 18.83 -9.14
C ALA A 318 -0.87 18.91 -8.29
N ILE A 319 -1.34 20.11 -7.95
CA ILE A 319 -2.37 20.30 -6.91
C ILE A 319 -3.75 20.69 -7.44
N TYR A 320 -3.90 21.18 -8.68
CA TYR A 320 -5.25 21.46 -9.24
C TYR A 320 -6.05 20.18 -9.53
N THR A 321 -5.40 19.01 -9.47
CA THR A 321 -5.94 17.71 -9.84
C THR A 321 -5.57 16.62 -8.83
N SER A 322 -6.45 15.63 -8.65
CA SER A 322 -6.22 14.37 -7.93
C SER A 322 -5.57 13.28 -8.78
N ASN A 323 -5.02 13.61 -9.96
CA ASN A 323 -4.42 12.64 -10.87
C ASN A 323 -3.36 11.70 -10.23
N PRO A 324 -2.50 12.14 -9.28
CA PRO A 324 -1.55 11.23 -8.63
C PRO A 324 -2.22 10.03 -7.94
N ILE A 325 -3.31 10.26 -7.19
CA ILE A 325 -4.04 9.21 -6.48
C ILE A 325 -4.95 8.41 -7.42
N GLU A 326 -5.57 9.06 -8.40
CA GLU A 326 -6.35 8.38 -9.45
C GLU A 326 -5.50 7.39 -10.25
N ARG A 327 -4.24 7.76 -10.55
CA ARG A 327 -3.31 6.89 -11.27
C ARG A 327 -2.99 5.63 -10.46
N MET A 328 -2.81 5.75 -9.15
CA MET A 328 -2.64 4.58 -8.28
C MET A 328 -3.91 3.72 -8.29
N ASN A 329 -5.07 4.33 -8.09
CA ASN A 329 -6.36 3.63 -8.13
C ASN A 329 -6.58 2.87 -9.44
N LYS A 330 -6.07 3.39 -10.56
CA LYS A 330 -6.09 2.71 -11.86
C LYS A 330 -5.21 1.46 -11.90
N GLU A 331 -4.02 1.49 -11.30
CA GLU A 331 -3.13 0.32 -11.24
C GLU A 331 -3.74 -0.77 -10.34
N ILE A 332 -4.28 -0.40 -9.17
CA ILE A 332 -4.99 -1.33 -8.28
C ILE A 332 -6.17 -1.97 -9.03
N ARG A 333 -6.98 -1.18 -9.73
CA ARG A 333 -8.10 -1.69 -10.55
C ARG A 333 -7.64 -2.65 -11.64
N LYS A 334 -6.47 -2.41 -12.25
CA LYS A 334 -5.88 -3.30 -13.26
C LYS A 334 -5.51 -4.65 -12.65
N ARG A 335 -4.91 -4.65 -11.45
CA ARG A 335 -4.56 -5.88 -10.70
C ARG A 335 -5.81 -6.66 -10.27
N LEU A 336 -6.88 -5.97 -9.86
CA LEU A 336 -8.13 -6.60 -9.43
C LEU A 336 -8.99 -7.14 -10.57
N LYS A 337 -8.82 -6.64 -11.81
CA LYS A 337 -9.68 -6.98 -12.95
C LYS A 337 -9.80 -8.49 -13.23
N PRO A 338 -8.73 -9.30 -13.23
CA PRO A 338 -8.83 -10.75 -13.50
C PRO A 338 -9.57 -11.53 -12.40
N MET A 339 -9.64 -10.98 -11.19
CA MET A 339 -10.21 -11.67 -10.02
C MET A 339 -11.73 -11.63 -9.98
N ASN A 340 -12.37 -10.78 -10.80
CA ASN A 340 -13.83 -10.52 -10.87
C ASN A 340 -14.48 -10.02 -9.57
N SER A 341 -14.35 -10.76 -8.47
CA SER A 341 -14.82 -10.42 -7.13
C SER A 341 -13.89 -11.00 -6.07
N LEU A 342 -13.60 -10.22 -5.04
CA LEU A 342 -12.80 -10.62 -3.89
C LEU A 342 -13.65 -11.44 -2.91
N THR A 343 -13.02 -12.41 -2.24
CA THR A 343 -13.73 -13.41 -1.41
C THR A 343 -14.20 -12.86 -0.06
N ASN A 344 -13.44 -11.94 0.52
CA ASN A 344 -13.70 -11.30 1.82
C ASN A 344 -12.86 -10.01 1.92
N MET A 345 -13.05 -9.25 3.01
CA MET A 345 -12.32 -8.01 3.26
C MET A 345 -10.82 -8.24 3.37
N ASP A 346 -10.38 -9.24 4.12
CA ASP A 346 -8.97 -9.57 4.32
C ASP A 346 -8.24 -9.78 2.98
N ALA A 347 -8.88 -10.45 2.00
CA ALA A 347 -8.31 -10.62 0.67
C ALA A 347 -8.18 -9.28 -0.07
N ALA A 348 -9.12 -8.36 0.10
CA ALA A 348 -9.02 -7.01 -0.46
C ALA A 348 -7.88 -6.24 0.19
N GLU A 349 -7.84 -6.20 1.52
CA GLU A 349 -6.81 -5.49 2.28
C GLU A 349 -5.42 -5.99 1.93
N LYS A 350 -5.23 -7.31 1.87
CA LYS A 350 -3.95 -7.90 1.45
C LYS A 350 -3.51 -7.41 0.07
N ILE A 351 -4.36 -7.49 -0.95
CA ILE A 351 -3.97 -7.09 -2.30
C ILE A 351 -3.68 -5.59 -2.37
N ILE A 352 -4.53 -4.77 -1.75
CA ILE A 352 -4.38 -3.31 -1.73
C ILE A 352 -3.11 -2.91 -0.99
N TYR A 353 -2.85 -3.50 0.17
CA TYR A 353 -1.64 -3.26 0.95
C TYR A 353 -0.38 -3.48 0.13
N LEU A 354 -0.32 -4.57 -0.64
CA LEU A 354 0.84 -4.88 -1.45
C LEU A 354 1.08 -3.84 -2.55
N ASP A 355 0.02 -3.42 -3.25
CA ASP A 355 0.12 -2.33 -4.23
C ASP A 355 0.56 -1.01 -3.57
N VAL A 356 0.09 -0.76 -2.35
CA VAL A 356 0.40 0.46 -1.60
C VAL A 356 1.85 0.48 -1.10
N VAL A 357 2.37 -0.63 -0.59
CA VAL A 357 3.77 -0.74 -0.16
C VAL A 357 4.71 -0.58 -1.35
N GLU A 358 4.45 -1.31 -2.44
CA GLU A 358 5.24 -1.17 -3.68
C GLU A 358 5.20 0.27 -4.22
N TYR A 359 4.03 0.92 -4.16
CA TYR A 359 3.90 2.33 -4.52
C TYR A 359 4.79 3.21 -3.64
N ASN A 360 4.73 3.06 -2.32
CA ASN A 360 5.49 3.88 -1.40
C ASN A 360 7.00 3.68 -1.58
N GLU A 361 7.47 2.43 -1.71
CA GLU A 361 8.88 2.12 -1.98
C GLU A 361 9.37 2.75 -3.29
N ARG A 362 8.58 2.61 -4.36
CA ARG A 362 8.92 3.20 -5.68
C ARG A 362 9.03 4.73 -5.65
N PHE A 363 8.25 5.39 -4.79
CA PHE A 363 8.21 6.85 -4.71
C PHE A 363 8.99 7.44 -3.53
N ALA A 364 9.58 6.60 -2.67
CA ALA A 364 10.28 7.02 -1.46
C ALA A 364 11.35 8.09 -1.73
N GLU A 365 12.19 7.91 -2.75
CA GLU A 365 13.27 8.85 -3.08
C GLU A 365 12.86 9.93 -4.09
N ARG A 366 11.61 9.89 -4.60
CA ARG A 366 11.18 10.76 -5.68
C ARG A 366 10.44 11.99 -5.17
N VAL A 367 11.11 13.14 -5.32
CA VAL A 367 10.48 14.45 -5.10
C VAL A 367 9.55 14.81 -6.26
N ILE A 368 8.37 15.33 -5.92
CA ILE A 368 7.38 15.78 -6.91
C ILE A 368 7.88 17.06 -7.60
N ARG A 369 7.62 17.13 -8.91
CA ARG A 369 7.99 18.29 -9.73
C ARG A 369 7.44 19.58 -9.08
N GLY A 370 8.30 20.58 -8.97
CA GLY A 370 7.99 21.85 -8.30
C GLY A 370 8.27 21.85 -6.80
N PHE A 371 7.99 20.75 -6.09
CA PHE A 371 8.23 20.68 -4.63
C PHE A 371 9.72 20.62 -4.26
N GLY A 372 10.58 20.16 -5.18
CA GLY A 372 12.04 20.18 -4.98
C GLY A 372 12.69 21.56 -5.10
N ASP A 373 11.98 22.57 -5.61
CA ASP A 373 12.52 23.91 -5.80
C ASP A 373 12.68 24.65 -4.45
N LEU A 374 13.84 25.26 -4.22
CA LEU A 374 14.16 25.92 -2.95
C LEU A 374 13.22 27.09 -2.62
N LYS A 375 12.74 27.83 -3.63
CA LYS A 375 11.80 28.94 -3.42
C LYS A 375 10.43 28.40 -3.02
N VAL A 376 10.02 27.29 -3.64
CA VAL A 376 8.77 26.59 -3.27
C VAL A 376 8.86 26.08 -1.84
N LYS A 377 9.92 25.36 -1.48
CA LYS A 377 10.12 24.85 -0.11
C LYS A 377 10.09 25.97 0.93
N LYS A 378 10.84 27.06 0.68
CA LYS A 378 10.82 28.22 1.55
C LYS A 378 9.41 28.78 1.71
N LYS A 379 8.67 28.91 0.60
CA LYS A 379 7.32 29.47 0.64
C LYS A 379 6.32 28.58 1.38
N LEU A 380 6.39 27.26 1.18
CA LEU A 380 5.56 26.30 1.91
C LEU A 380 5.88 26.33 3.40
N ASN A 381 7.16 26.43 3.78
CA ASN A 381 7.56 26.58 5.17
C ASN A 381 7.03 27.87 5.79
N GLU A 382 7.14 29.02 5.11
CA GLU A 382 6.49 30.27 5.55
C GLU A 382 4.98 30.10 5.77
N MET A 383 4.30 29.34 4.91
CA MET A 383 2.87 29.04 5.07
C MET A 383 2.59 28.13 6.27
N PHE A 384 3.45 27.15 6.54
CA PHE A 384 3.35 26.32 7.75
C PHE A 384 3.52 27.16 9.00
N GLU A 385 4.60 27.93 9.11
CA GLU A 385 4.86 28.78 10.28
C GLU A 385 3.77 29.82 10.52
N ALA A 386 3.20 30.38 9.46
CA ALA A 386 2.09 31.33 9.57
C ALA A 386 0.79 30.69 10.08
N ARG A 387 0.51 29.43 9.72
CA ARG A 387 -0.73 28.74 10.12
C ARG A 387 -0.58 27.98 11.43
N TYR A 388 0.58 27.37 11.62
CA TYR A 388 0.92 26.49 12.74
C TYR A 388 2.18 27.04 13.42
N PRO A 389 2.08 28.22 14.06
CA PRO A 389 3.22 28.75 14.81
C PRO A 389 3.60 27.75 15.89
N ALA A 390 4.90 27.53 16.07
CA ALA A 390 5.39 26.74 17.20
C ALA A 390 4.77 27.31 18.48
N GLN A 391 4.02 26.49 19.22
CA GLN A 391 3.63 26.86 20.56
C GLN A 391 4.94 26.98 21.35
N GLU A 392 5.28 28.19 21.77
CA GLU A 392 6.27 28.38 22.83
C GLU A 392 5.86 27.45 23.97
N LEU A 393 6.73 26.50 24.30
CA LEU A 393 6.62 25.70 25.51
C LEU A 393 6.50 26.71 26.67
N GLN A 394 5.27 26.97 27.10
CA GLN A 394 5.05 27.60 28.39
C GLN A 394 5.47 26.57 29.43
N GLU A 395 6.75 26.61 29.79
CA GLU A 395 7.25 26.07 31.05
C GLU A 395 6.32 26.63 32.15
N LYS A 396 5.48 25.75 32.69
CA LYS A 396 4.71 25.99 33.90
C LYS A 396 5.08 24.96 34.94
#